data_AF-A0A6M6IHH1-F1
#
_entry.id   AF-A0A6M6IHH1-F1
#
_cell.length_a   1.000
_cell.length_b   1.000
_cell.length_c   1.000
_cell.angle_alpha   90.00
_cell.angle_beta   90.00
_cell.angle_gamma   90.00
#
_symmetry.space_group_name_H-M   'P 1'
#
loop_
_entity.id
_entity.type
_entity.pdbx_description
1 polymer ?
#
loop_
_entity_poly.entity_id
_entity_poly.type
_entity_poly.pdbx_seq_one_letter_code
_entity_poly.pdbx_strand_id
1 'polypeptide(L)'
;MTDSALLPLPDRLAIDPRSPHHVAAVFQQAADIGIRFNGKERVDVEEYCVSEGWIKVPAGKTLDRKGRPLLITLKGSVEVFYKPEAAA
;
A
#
# COMPACT_ATOMS: atom_id res chain seq x y z
N MET A 1 17.44 -0.77 -24.52
CA MET A 1 17.52 -0.01 -23.26
C MET A 1 16.13 0.52 -22.96
N THR A 2 15.28 -0.32 -22.37
CA THR A 2 13.95 0.11 -21.93
C THR A 2 14.10 0.35 -20.44
N ASP A 3 14.67 1.51 -20.11
CA ASP A 3 14.74 1.95 -18.73
C ASP A 3 13.33 2.43 -18.36
N SER A 4 12.49 1.46 -17.97
CA SER A 4 11.14 1.73 -17.49
C SER A 4 11.26 2.44 -16.16
N ALA A 5 11.37 3.77 -16.21
CA ALA A 5 11.35 4.60 -15.02
C ALA A 5 10.02 4.35 -14.29
N LEU A 6 10.08 3.60 -13.19
CA LEU A 6 8.95 3.35 -12.31
C LEU A 6 8.36 4.69 -11.87
N LEU A 7 7.04 4.81 -11.91
CA LEU A 7 6.36 6.00 -11.40
C LEU A 7 6.71 6.22 -9.93
N PRO A 8 6.88 7.45 -9.46
CA PRO A 8 7.10 7.69 -8.04
C PRO A 8 5.88 7.24 -7.23
N LEU A 9 6.12 6.54 -6.11
CA LEU A 9 5.05 6.19 -5.18
C LEU A 9 4.50 7.47 -4.53
N PRO A 10 3.17 7.67 -4.53
CA PRO A 10 2.58 8.86 -3.94
C PRO A 10 2.66 8.81 -2.41
N ASP A 11 2.56 9.97 -1.76
CA ASP A 11 2.57 10.06 -0.29
C ASP A 11 1.45 9.24 0.37
N ARG A 12 0.29 9.16 -0.29
CA ARG A 12 -0.87 8.38 0.13
C ARG A 12 -1.41 7.56 -1.04
N LEU A 13 -1.54 6.26 -0.84
CA LEU A 13 -2.06 5.32 -1.84
C LEU A 13 -3.04 4.35 -1.20
N ALA A 14 -4.16 4.12 -1.88
CA ALA A 14 -5.17 3.14 -1.50
C ALA A 14 -5.36 2.09 -2.59
N ILE A 15 -5.58 0.84 -2.18
CA ILE A 15 -5.89 -0.27 -3.10
C ILE A 15 -7.35 -0.18 -3.58
N ASP A 16 -8.29 0.23 -2.72
CA ASP A 16 -9.72 0.34 -3.10
C ASP A 16 -9.91 1.43 -4.18
N PRO A 17 -10.39 1.09 -5.39
CA PRO A 17 -10.66 2.05 -6.47
C PRO A 17 -11.68 3.15 -6.12
N ARG A 18 -12.45 2.96 -5.05
CA ARG A 18 -13.42 3.96 -4.56
C ARG A 18 -12.78 5.05 -3.73
N SER A 19 -11.53 4.88 -3.32
CA SER A 19 -10.79 5.89 -2.57
C SER A 19 -10.31 7.00 -3.49
N PRO A 20 -10.35 8.29 -3.07
CA PRO A 20 -9.75 9.37 -3.83
C PRO A 20 -8.22 9.25 -3.95
N HIS A 21 -7.59 8.37 -3.17
CA HIS A 21 -6.15 8.11 -3.19
C HIS A 21 -5.80 6.82 -3.96
N HIS A 22 -6.71 6.31 -4.79
CA HIS A 22 -6.41 5.20 -5.67
C HIS A 22 -5.75 5.70 -6.96
N VAL A 23 -4.55 5.20 -7.27
CA VAL A 23 -3.82 5.53 -8.49
C VAL A 23 -3.53 4.25 -9.28
N ALA A 24 -4.43 3.92 -10.21
CA ALA A 24 -4.34 2.69 -11.00
C ALA A 24 -3.01 2.52 -11.75
N ALA A 25 -2.41 3.62 -12.23
CA ALA A 25 -1.15 3.61 -12.95
C ALA A 25 0.04 3.06 -12.14
N VAL A 26 0.00 3.22 -10.81
CA VAL A 26 1.03 2.69 -9.91
C VAL A 26 0.93 1.16 -9.82
N PHE A 27 -0.28 0.61 -9.81
CA PHE A 27 -0.54 -0.83 -9.75
C PHE A 27 -0.38 -1.55 -11.09
N GLN A 28 -0.29 -0.81 -12.20
CA GLN A 28 -0.03 -1.35 -13.54
C GLN A 28 1.47 -1.46 -13.86
N GLN A 29 2.34 -1.00 -12.96
CA GLN A 29 3.79 -1.13 -13.12
C GLN A 29 4.22 -2.60 -13.01
N ALA A 30 5.35 -2.94 -13.63
CA ALA A 30 5.91 -4.29 -13.57
C ALA A 30 6.42 -4.69 -12.16
N ALA A 31 6.74 -3.70 -11.32
CA ALA A 31 7.24 -3.93 -9.97
C ALA A 31 6.12 -3.85 -8.92
N ASP A 32 6.09 -4.82 -8.01
CA ASP A 32 5.18 -4.84 -6.86
C ASP A 32 5.55 -3.77 -5.83
N ILE A 33 4.56 -3.33 -5.05
CA ILE A 33 4.75 -2.36 -3.97
C ILE A 33 5.03 -3.12 -2.66
N GLY A 34 6.12 -2.76 -1.99
CA GLY A 34 6.46 -3.18 -0.64
C GLY A 34 6.21 -2.06 0.36
N ILE A 35 5.69 -2.42 1.55
CA ILE A 35 5.46 -1.48 2.64
C ILE A 35 6.18 -2.02 3.88
N ARG A 36 7.03 -1.20 4.50
CA ARG A 36 7.64 -1.47 5.79
C ARG A 36 7.03 -0.54 6.84
N PHE A 37 6.39 -1.14 7.83
CA PHE A 37 5.74 -0.44 8.92
C PHE A 37 6.44 -0.76 10.25
N ASN A 38 6.94 0.27 10.93
CA ASN A 38 7.74 0.14 12.16
C ASN A 38 8.88 -0.90 12.02
N GLY A 39 9.60 -0.83 10.90
CA GLY A 39 10.72 -1.74 10.61
C GLY A 39 10.33 -3.14 10.13
N LYS A 40 9.03 -3.48 10.05
CA LYS A 40 8.54 -4.79 9.61
C LYS A 40 7.82 -4.69 8.27
N GLU A 41 8.14 -5.57 7.33
CA GLU A 41 7.42 -5.64 6.07
C GLU A 41 5.98 -6.11 6.29
N ARG A 42 5.05 -5.48 5.58
CA ARG A 42 3.61 -5.76 5.61
C ARG A 42 3.09 -5.91 4.19
N VAL A 43 2.17 -6.84 4.01
CA VAL A 43 1.53 -7.15 2.72
C VAL A 43 0.00 -7.08 2.80
N ASP A 44 -0.53 -6.93 4.01
CA ASP A 44 -1.95 -6.81 4.36
C ASP A 44 -2.43 -5.35 4.39
N VAL A 45 -1.66 -4.43 3.82
CA VAL A 45 -1.96 -3.00 3.86
C VAL A 45 -2.91 -2.64 2.73
N GLU A 46 -4.05 -2.06 3.10
CA GLU A 46 -5.09 -1.60 2.17
C GLU A 46 -4.88 -0.14 1.76
N GLU A 47 -4.27 0.65 2.64
CA GLU A 47 -3.95 2.07 2.40
C GLU A 47 -2.80 2.51 3.30
N TYR A 48 -1.97 3.45 2.84
CA TYR A 48 -0.94 4.09 3.67
C TYR A 48 -0.93 5.61 3.49
N CYS A 49 -0.40 6.32 4.47
CA CYS A 49 0.05 7.70 4.32
C CYS A 49 1.42 7.87 5.00
N VAL A 50 2.42 8.25 4.21
CA VAL A 50 3.82 8.38 4.67
C VAL A 50 3.98 9.64 5.52
N SER A 51 3.52 10.79 5.02
CA SER A 51 3.60 12.08 5.72
C SER A 51 2.90 12.08 7.09
N GLU A 52 1.73 11.46 7.17
CA GLU A 52 0.96 11.36 8.42
C GLU A 52 1.37 10.14 9.28
N GLY A 53 2.23 9.25 8.77
CA GLY A 53 2.78 8.11 9.51
C GLY A 53 1.72 7.08 9.94
N TRP A 54 0.91 6.59 9.00
CA TRP A 54 -0.05 5.52 9.29
C TRP A 54 -0.33 4.58 8.13
N ILE A 55 -0.83 3.39 8.46
CA ILE A 55 -1.37 2.40 7.51
C ILE A 55 -2.78 1.98 7.93
N LYS A 56 -3.61 1.56 6.97
CA LYS A 56 -4.86 0.84 7.20
C LYS A 56 -4.69 -0.62 6.85
N VAL A 57 -5.11 -1.48 7.76
CA VAL A 57 -5.07 -2.93 7.60
C VAL A 57 -6.42 -3.54 8.01
N PRO A 58 -6.80 -4.70 7.47
CA PRO A 58 -7.95 -5.45 7.95
C PRO A 58 -7.82 -5.85 9.42
N ALA A 59 -8.86 -5.66 10.20
CA ALA A 59 -8.99 -6.09 11.58
C ALA A 59 -9.38 -7.58 11.64
N GLY A 60 -8.42 -8.44 11.29
CA GLY A 60 -8.63 -9.89 11.25
C GLY A 60 -9.73 -10.28 10.26
N LYS A 61 -10.71 -11.07 10.72
CA LYS A 61 -11.81 -11.61 9.89
C LYS A 61 -13.12 -10.81 9.99
N THR A 62 -13.12 -9.69 10.71
CA THR A 62 -14.34 -8.93 10.97
C THR A 62 -14.75 -8.11 9.74
N LEU A 63 -16.05 -8.09 9.44
CA LEU A 63 -16.64 -7.30 8.36
C LEU A 63 -17.45 -6.12 8.90
N ASP A 64 -17.56 -5.06 8.11
CA ASP A 64 -18.43 -3.91 8.35
C ASP A 64 -19.91 -4.24 8.02
N ARG A 65 -20.81 -3.26 8.24
CA ARG A 65 -22.24 -3.40 7.93
C ARG A 65 -22.57 -3.63 6.45
N LYS A 66 -21.59 -3.43 5.55
CA LYS A 66 -21.70 -3.62 4.10
C LYS A 66 -20.99 -4.90 3.64
N GLY A 67 -20.51 -5.74 4.56
CA GLY A 67 -19.80 -6.97 4.27
C GLY A 67 -18.36 -6.79 3.80
N ARG A 68 -17.74 -5.63 4.01
CA ARG A 68 -16.34 -5.35 3.65
C ARG A 68 -15.43 -5.57 4.85
N PRO A 69 -14.16 -5.94 4.67
CA PRO A 69 -13.21 -6.03 5.77
C PRO A 69 -13.20 -4.75 6.62
N LEU A 70 -13.33 -4.89 7.93
CA LEU A 70 -13.23 -3.76 8.83
C LEU A 70 -11.77 -3.29 8.87
N LEU A 71 -11.49 -2.08 8.42
CA LEU A 71 -10.14 -1.55 8.43
C LEU A 71 -9.85 -0.82 9.74
N ILE A 72 -8.65 -1.03 10.28
CA ILE A 72 -8.11 -0.29 11.42
C ILE A 72 -6.86 0.48 11.00
N THR A 73 -6.70 1.67 11.57
CA THR A 73 -5.52 2.50 11.34
C THR A 73 -4.45 2.19 12.38
N LEU A 74 -3.24 1.87 11.92
CA LEU A 74 -2.05 1.74 12.76
C LEU A 74 -1.13 2.93 12.49
N LYS A 75 -0.70 3.61 13.56
CA LYS A 75 0.24 4.75 13.48
C LYS A 75 1.68 4.30 13.74
N GLY A 76 2.63 4.85 13.00
CA GLY A 76 4.03 4.47 13.08
C GLY A 76 4.85 4.94 11.89
N SER A 77 6.13 4.58 11.86
CA SER A 77 6.99 4.84 10.71
C SER A 77 6.52 4.02 9.51
N VAL A 78 6.33 4.69 8.37
CA VAL A 78 5.88 4.08 7.12
C VAL A 78 6.96 4.33 6.07
N GLU A 79 7.50 3.25 5.52
CA GLU A 79 8.41 3.27 4.39
C GLU A 79 7.77 2.49 3.23
N VAL A 80 7.80 3.07 2.03
CA VAL A 80 7.23 2.46 0.83
C VAL A 80 8.30 2.36 -0.24
N PHE A 81 8.32 1.25 -0.97
CA PHE A 81 9.34 0.98 -1.97
C PHE A 81 8.78 0.05 -3.04
N TYR A 82 9.38 0.06 -4.22
CA TYR A 82 9.16 -1.00 -5.20
C TYR A 82 9.98 -2.21 -4.81
N LYS A 83 9.35 -3.38 -4.76
CA LYS A 83 10.07 -4.64 -4.57
C LYS A 83 10.95 -4.84 -5.80
N PRO A 84 12.27 -5.03 -5.62
CA PRO A 84 13.10 -5.43 -6.74
C PRO A 84 12.55 -6.77 -7.22
N GLU A 85 12.34 -6.89 -8.53
CA GLU A 85 11.94 -8.16 -9.14
C GLU A 85 12.92 -9.22 -8.63
N ALA A 86 12.41 -10.18 -7.85
CA ALA A 86 13.24 -11.23 -7.31
C ALA A 86 13.79 -11.99 -8.50
N ALA A 87 15.11 -11.85 -8.73
CA ALA A 87 15.84 -12.74 -9.62
C ALA A 87 15.57 -14.18 -9.14
N ALA A 88 14.68 -14.86 -9.84
CA ALA A 88 14.39 -16.27 -9.65
C ALA A 88 15.57 -17.12 -10.16
#